data_AF-A0A832VR27-F1
#
_entry.id   AF-A0A832VR27-F1
#
_cell.length_a   1.000
_cell.length_b   1.000
_cell.length_c   1.000
_cell.angle_alpha   90.00
_cell.angle_beta   90.00
_cell.angle_gamma   90.00
#
_symmetry.space_group_name_H-M   'P 1'
#
loop_
_entity.id
_entity.type
_entity.pdbx_description
1 polymer ?
#
loop_
_entity_poly.entity_id
_entity_poly.type
_entity_poly.pdbx_seq_one_letter_code
_entity_poly.pdbx_strand_id
1 'polypeptide(L)'
;GICADIGLGPKNVDDVMVVFKSYVTRVGTGTLKGELPMDEVANRGWSEVGTVTGRQRRAAEFDFDLAKRAVMLNSATQIALTKLDVLFPECAHKNSFEDLSSAAKKFITNIEDKTDVAVTLIGTGPGVSDIIDLRE
;
A
#
# COMPACT_ATOMS: atom_id res chain seq x y z
N GLY A 1 -10.32 -9.86 -14.37
CA GLY A 1 -10.21 -11.07 -13.54
C GLY A 1 -11.39 -11.12 -12.61
N ILE A 2 -11.30 -10.42 -11.48
CA ILE A 2 -12.26 -10.45 -10.37
C ILE A 2 -13.74 -10.31 -10.79
N CYS A 3 -14.07 -9.35 -11.67
CA CYS A 3 -15.47 -9.15 -12.09
C CYS A 3 -16.05 -10.38 -12.81
N ALA A 4 -15.24 -11.05 -13.64
CA ALA A 4 -15.68 -12.27 -14.34
C ALA A 4 -15.88 -13.44 -13.36
N ASP A 5 -15.08 -13.52 -12.30
CA ASP A 5 -15.18 -14.57 -11.28
C ASP A 5 -16.52 -14.55 -10.53
N ILE A 6 -17.19 -13.38 -10.48
CA ILE A 6 -18.51 -13.20 -9.86
C ILE A 6 -19.64 -12.98 -10.88
N GLY A 7 -19.37 -13.09 -12.18
CA GLY A 7 -20.35 -12.87 -13.25
C GLY A 7 -20.81 -11.41 -13.40
N LEU A 8 -20.01 -10.44 -12.95
CA LEU A 8 -20.29 -9.01 -13.06
C LEU A 8 -19.68 -8.41 -14.33
N GLY A 9 -20.52 -7.77 -15.14
CA GLY A 9 -20.05 -7.03 -16.31
C GLY A 9 -19.18 -5.84 -15.89
N PRO A 10 -18.03 -5.57 -16.56
CA PRO A 10 -17.11 -4.51 -16.15
C PRO A 10 -17.70 -3.10 -16.22
N LYS A 11 -18.77 -2.90 -16.99
CA LYS A 11 -19.50 -1.62 -17.06
C LYS A 11 -20.40 -1.36 -15.85
N ASN A 12 -20.58 -2.35 -14.98
CA ASN A 12 -21.38 -2.26 -13.75
C ASN A 12 -20.47 -2.07 -12.51
N VAL A 13 -19.21 -1.71 -12.71
CA VAL A 13 -18.26 -1.41 -11.63
C VAL A 13 -18.09 0.09 -11.58
N ASP A 14 -18.58 0.69 -10.50
CA ASP A 14 -18.48 2.14 -10.30
C ASP A 14 -17.12 2.52 -9.70
N ASP A 15 -16.64 1.73 -8.73
CA ASP A 15 -15.39 2.00 -8.00
C ASP A 15 -14.39 0.85 -8.07
N VAL A 16 -13.12 1.20 -8.27
CA VAL A 16 -12.00 0.27 -8.23
C VAL A 16 -10.95 0.80 -7.25
N MET A 17 -10.86 0.17 -6.09
CA MET A 17 -9.85 0.48 -5.09
C MET A 17 -8.62 -0.41 -5.25
N VAL A 18 -7.45 0.19 -5.44
CA VAL A 18 -6.17 -0.53 -5.42
C VAL A 18 -5.51 -0.36 -4.06
N VAL A 19 -5.15 -1.49 -3.44
CA VAL A 19 -4.51 -1.50 -2.13
C VAL A 19 -2.99 -1.56 -2.29
N PHE A 20 -2.29 -0.59 -1.73
CA PHE A 20 -0.84 -0.59 -1.62
C PHE A 20 -0.40 -0.72 -0.16
N LYS A 21 0.79 -1.27 0.03
CA LYS A 21 1.56 -1.09 1.26
C LYS A 21 2.55 0.04 1.06
N SER A 22 2.93 0.72 2.14
CA SER A 22 3.96 1.77 2.15
C SER A 22 5.35 1.30 1.68
N TYR A 23 5.56 -0.01 1.54
CA TYR A 23 6.74 -0.65 0.97
C TYR A 23 6.35 -1.90 0.18
N VAL A 24 7.21 -2.36 -0.71
CA VAL A 24 6.94 -3.52 -1.56
C VAL A 24 7.46 -4.78 -0.91
N THR A 25 6.69 -5.87 -0.97
CA THR A 25 7.17 -7.20 -0.56
C THR A 25 6.93 -8.24 -1.63
N ARG A 26 7.81 -9.24 -1.71
CA ARG A 26 7.70 -10.36 -2.64
C ARG A 26 7.97 -11.69 -1.95
N VAL A 27 7.22 -12.72 -2.35
CA VAL A 27 7.50 -14.13 -2.05
C VAL A 27 8.03 -14.81 -3.32
N GLY A 28 8.99 -15.71 -3.17
CA GLY A 28 9.55 -16.48 -4.29
C GLY A 28 10.69 -15.76 -5.02
N THR A 29 11.09 -16.30 -6.17
CA THR A 29 12.40 -16.06 -6.80
C THR A 29 12.44 -14.94 -7.85
N GLY A 30 11.30 -14.32 -8.19
CA GLY A 30 11.28 -13.28 -9.23
C GLY A 30 11.97 -11.98 -8.79
N THR A 31 12.41 -11.16 -9.74
CA THR A 31 13.17 -9.93 -9.45
C THR A 31 12.37 -8.92 -8.59
N LEU A 32 13.05 -8.24 -7.67
CA LEU A 32 12.48 -7.15 -6.90
C LEU A 32 13.44 -5.95 -7.03
N LYS A 33 12.99 -4.90 -7.72
CA LYS A 33 13.78 -3.68 -7.92
C LYS A 33 13.98 -3.01 -6.55
N GLY A 34 15.21 -2.65 -6.22
CA GLY A 34 15.53 -2.01 -4.94
C GLY A 34 15.36 -2.93 -3.73
N GLU A 35 15.50 -4.24 -3.92
CA GLU A 35 15.47 -5.22 -2.82
C GLU A 35 16.50 -4.89 -1.75
N LEU A 36 16.05 -4.81 -0.50
CA LEU A 36 16.86 -4.51 0.65
C LEU A 36 17.47 -5.78 1.25
N PRO A 37 18.68 -5.70 1.83
CA PRO A 37 19.27 -6.75 2.64
C PRO A 37 18.35 -7.17 3.81
N MET A 38 18.35 -8.46 4.16
CA MET A 38 17.42 -9.03 5.16
C MET A 38 17.60 -8.46 6.57
N ASP A 39 18.83 -8.13 6.94
CA ASP A 39 19.18 -7.43 8.17
C ASP A 39 18.61 -6.01 8.21
N GLU A 40 18.67 -5.29 7.09
CA GLU A 40 18.04 -3.96 6.97
C GLU A 40 16.51 -4.04 7.07
N VAL A 41 15.90 -5.02 6.40
CA VAL A 41 14.45 -5.29 6.48
C VAL A 41 14.05 -5.58 7.93
N ALA A 42 14.84 -6.37 8.66
CA ALA A 42 14.58 -6.67 10.06
C ALA A 42 14.71 -5.43 10.95
N ASN A 43 15.74 -4.62 10.75
CA ASN A 43 15.97 -3.38 11.50
C ASN A 43 14.86 -2.35 11.28
N ARG A 44 14.29 -2.30 10.06
CA ARG A 44 13.15 -1.43 9.72
C ARG A 44 11.80 -1.98 10.22
N GLY A 45 11.76 -3.20 10.77
CA GLY A 45 10.50 -3.85 11.18
C GLY A 45 9.63 -4.33 10.02
N TRP A 46 10.21 -4.51 8.82
CA TRP A 46 9.50 -4.91 7.59
C TRP A 46 9.48 -6.42 7.36
N SER A 47 9.99 -7.19 8.33
CA SER A 47 10.04 -8.65 8.30
C SER A 47 8.65 -9.27 8.33
N GLU A 48 8.07 -9.49 7.16
CA GLU A 48 6.81 -10.22 7.01
C GLU A 48 7.05 -11.70 6.71
N VAL A 49 6.25 -12.58 7.32
CA VAL A 49 6.28 -14.02 7.07
C VAL A 49 4.97 -14.45 6.41
N GLY A 50 5.05 -15.27 5.36
CA GLY A 50 3.87 -15.84 4.72
C GLY A 50 3.10 -16.73 5.69
N THR A 51 1.83 -16.43 5.92
CA THR A 51 0.97 -17.15 6.88
C THR A 51 0.80 -18.64 6.56
N VAL A 52 0.74 -19.00 5.27
CA VAL A 52 0.56 -20.39 4.83
C VAL A 52 1.90 -21.11 4.64
N THR A 53 2.87 -20.46 4.02
CA THR A 53 4.12 -21.12 3.60
C THR A 53 5.25 -21.02 4.65
N GLY A 54 5.11 -20.14 5.64
CA GLY A 54 6.18 -19.82 6.60
C GLY A 54 7.40 -19.12 5.99
N ARG A 55 7.38 -18.80 4.69
CA ARG A 55 8.53 -18.20 4.01
C ARG A 55 8.60 -16.70 4.31
N GLN A 56 9.80 -16.24 4.63
CA GLN A 56 10.07 -14.82 4.81
C GLN A 56 9.88 -14.07 3.48
N ARG A 57 9.24 -12.91 3.55
CA ARG A 57 9.05 -12.02 2.39
C ARG A 57 10.30 -11.16 2.22
N ARG A 58 10.73 -11.01 0.99
CA ARG A 58 11.76 -10.05 0.58
C ARG A 58 11.08 -8.68 0.48
N ALA A 59 11.78 -7.60 0.82
CA ALA A 59 11.19 -6.27 0.85
C ALA A 59 12.05 -5.25 0.08
N ALA A 60 11.39 -4.21 -0.42
CA ALA A 60 11.99 -3.08 -1.11
C ALA A 60 11.20 -1.82 -0.75
N GLU A 61 11.79 -0.65 -1.00
CA GLU A 61 11.08 0.61 -0.88
C GLU A 61 9.90 0.70 -1.85
N PHE A 62 9.02 1.69 -1.64
CA PHE A 62 7.85 1.89 -2.50
C PHE A 62 8.27 2.14 -3.96
N ASP A 63 7.69 1.39 -4.89
CA ASP A 63 7.96 1.55 -6.32
C ASP A 63 6.82 2.34 -6.98
N PHE A 64 7.06 3.64 -7.21
CA PHE A 64 6.09 4.55 -7.82
C PHE A 64 5.77 4.19 -9.27
N ASP A 65 6.73 3.65 -10.03
CA ASP A 65 6.50 3.24 -11.42
C ASP A 65 5.59 2.01 -11.47
N LEU A 66 5.83 1.06 -10.56
CA LEU A 66 4.98 -0.12 -10.41
C LEU A 66 3.57 0.27 -9.95
N ALA A 67 3.46 1.19 -8.98
CA ALA A 67 2.17 1.70 -8.51
C ALA A 67 1.39 2.37 -9.66
N LYS A 68 2.02 3.29 -10.41
CA LYS A 68 1.42 3.93 -11.58
C LYS A 68 0.92 2.93 -12.60
N ARG A 69 1.72 1.90 -12.91
CA ARG A 69 1.32 0.84 -13.82
C ARG A 69 0.13 0.04 -13.27
N ALA A 70 0.12 -0.28 -11.98
CA ALA A 70 -0.96 -1.05 -11.35
C ALA A 70 -2.28 -0.28 -11.36
N VAL A 71 -2.26 1.01 -11.04
CA VAL A 71 -3.41 1.92 -11.11
C VAL A 71 -3.97 1.96 -12.53
N MET A 72 -3.10 2.22 -13.53
CA MET A 72 -3.49 2.29 -14.94
C MET A 72 -4.11 0.98 -15.45
N LEU A 73 -3.52 -0.17 -15.12
CA LEU A 73 -4.01 -1.46 -15.60
C LEU A 73 -5.36 -1.88 -14.99
N ASN A 74 -5.68 -1.37 -13.80
CA ASN A 74 -6.93 -1.69 -13.11
C ASN A 74 -8.00 -0.60 -13.28
N SER A 75 -7.70 0.52 -13.93
CA SER A 75 -8.57 1.70 -13.98
C SER A 75 -9.01 2.12 -12.57
N ALA A 76 -8.05 2.22 -11.65
CA ALA A 76 -8.34 2.52 -10.25
C ALA A 76 -9.03 3.89 -10.11
N THR A 77 -10.09 3.94 -9.31
CA THR A 77 -10.77 5.18 -8.92
C THR A 77 -10.21 5.76 -7.63
N GLN A 78 -9.61 4.90 -6.79
CA GLN A 78 -9.06 5.28 -5.49
C GLN A 78 -7.96 4.32 -5.02
N ILE A 79 -7.13 4.81 -4.09
CA ILE A 79 -6.06 4.03 -3.46
C ILE A 79 -6.31 3.89 -1.96
N ALA A 80 -6.11 2.67 -1.45
CA ALA A 80 -5.94 2.42 -0.02
C ALA A 80 -4.47 2.16 0.28
N LEU A 81 -3.85 3.00 1.11
CA LEU A 81 -2.46 2.85 1.54
C LEU A 81 -2.42 2.22 2.94
N THR A 82 -1.69 1.13 3.10
CA THR A 82 -1.58 0.40 4.38
C THR A 82 -0.14 0.41 4.89
N LYS A 83 0.03 0.05 6.17
CA LYS A 83 1.34 -0.05 6.83
C LYS A 83 2.07 1.27 6.89
N LEU A 84 1.35 2.40 6.95
CA LEU A 84 1.99 3.71 7.04
C LEU A 84 2.79 3.82 8.34
N ASP A 85 2.30 3.24 9.43
CA ASP A 85 2.96 3.09 10.73
C ASP A 85 4.30 2.36 10.68
N VAL A 86 4.44 1.41 9.77
CA VAL A 86 5.69 0.64 9.63
C VAL A 86 6.76 1.45 8.88
N LEU A 87 6.35 2.37 8.00
CA LEU A 87 7.28 3.27 7.31
C LEU A 87 7.55 4.55 8.14
N PHE A 88 6.53 5.04 8.83
CA PHE A 88 6.55 6.24 9.69
C PHE A 88 5.99 5.86 11.07
N PRO A 89 6.83 5.31 11.98
CA PRO A 89 6.40 4.89 13.31
C PRO A 89 5.73 5.98 14.14
N GLU A 90 6.07 7.25 13.90
CA GLU A 90 5.45 8.40 14.55
C GLU A 90 4.00 8.65 14.11
N CYS A 91 3.52 7.95 13.08
CA CYS A 91 2.16 8.01 12.58
C CYS A 91 1.26 6.86 13.05
N ALA A 92 1.78 5.96 13.91
CA ALA A 92 1.02 4.85 14.43
C ALA A 92 -0.25 5.30 15.19
N HIS A 93 -1.36 4.59 14.95
CA HIS A 93 -2.67 4.79 15.61
C HIS A 93 -3.31 6.17 15.42
N LYS A 94 -2.85 6.95 14.44
CA LYS A 94 -3.46 8.23 14.09
C LYS A 94 -4.72 8.03 13.26
N ASN A 95 -5.77 8.78 13.58
CA ASN A 95 -7.09 8.65 12.95
C ASN A 95 -7.52 9.92 12.19
N SER A 96 -6.67 10.93 12.13
CA SER A 96 -6.87 12.15 11.36
C SER A 96 -5.65 12.43 10.48
N PHE A 97 -5.89 12.95 9.28
CA PHE A 97 -4.83 13.29 8.33
C PHE A 97 -3.95 14.43 8.86
N GLU A 98 -4.55 15.38 9.58
CA GLU A 98 -3.89 16.53 10.19
C GLU A 98 -2.79 16.10 11.17
N ASP A 99 -2.98 14.99 11.86
CA ASP A 99 -2.04 14.47 12.85
C ASP A 99 -0.80 13.82 12.21
N LEU A 100 -0.83 13.47 10.93
CA LEU A 100 0.29 12.82 10.25
C LEU A 100 1.53 13.73 10.17
N SER A 101 2.72 13.13 10.23
CA SER A 101 3.98 13.86 10.06
C SER A 101 4.07 14.47 8.65
N SER A 102 4.80 15.58 8.51
CA SER A 102 4.98 16.23 7.20
C SER A 102 5.63 15.31 6.17
N ALA A 103 6.50 14.39 6.62
CA ALA A 103 7.10 13.38 5.76
C ALA A 103 6.07 12.36 5.25
N ALA A 104 5.19 11.86 6.13
CA ALA A 104 4.11 10.94 5.74
C ALA A 104 3.11 11.60 4.78
N LYS A 105 2.71 12.84 5.05
CA LYS A 105 1.85 13.62 4.13
C LYS A 105 2.50 13.77 2.76
N LYS A 106 3.77 14.17 2.71
CA LYS A 106 4.52 14.30 1.45
C LYS A 106 4.64 12.98 0.69
N PHE A 107 4.81 11.87 1.41
CA PHE A 107 4.83 10.54 0.80
C PHE A 107 3.50 10.22 0.13
N ILE A 108 2.37 10.46 0.81
CA ILE A 108 1.03 10.27 0.28
C ILE A 108 0.80 11.13 -0.95
N THR A 109 1.07 12.45 -0.86
CA THR A 109 0.91 13.36 -2.01
C THR A 109 1.77 12.94 -3.19
N ASN A 110 2.99 12.45 -2.97
CA ASN A 110 3.82 11.95 -4.08
C ASN A 110 3.27 10.66 -4.72
N ILE A 111 2.53 9.82 -3.98
CA ILE A 111 1.80 8.69 -4.59
C ILE A 111 0.70 9.24 -5.50
N GLU A 112 -0.11 10.18 -5.00
CA GLU A 112 -1.20 10.80 -5.75
C GLU A 112 -0.67 11.49 -7.02
N ASP A 113 0.35 12.33 -6.91
CA ASP A 113 0.98 13.04 -8.03
C ASP A 113 1.53 12.09 -9.11
N LYS A 114 2.07 10.93 -8.71
CA LYS A 114 2.67 9.97 -9.66
C LYS A 114 1.64 9.05 -10.31
N THR A 115 0.55 8.76 -9.60
CA THR A 115 -0.48 7.82 -10.04
C THR A 115 -1.69 8.49 -10.65
N ASP A 116 -1.89 9.79 -10.41
CA ASP A 116 -3.08 10.57 -10.79
C ASP A 116 -4.38 10.01 -10.17
N VAL A 117 -4.27 9.39 -8.98
CA VAL A 117 -5.39 8.81 -8.23
C VAL A 117 -5.25 9.12 -6.75
N ALA A 118 -6.36 9.54 -6.12
CA ALA A 118 -6.39 9.94 -4.72
C ALA A 118 -6.20 8.74 -3.77
N VAL A 119 -5.48 8.98 -2.67
CA VAL A 119 -5.36 8.05 -1.54
C VAL A 119 -6.48 8.36 -0.57
N THR A 120 -7.53 7.55 -0.58
CA THR A 120 -8.76 7.82 0.18
C THR A 120 -8.83 7.05 1.51
N LEU A 121 -8.07 5.97 1.65
CA LEU A 121 -7.94 5.20 2.89
C LEU A 121 -6.48 5.05 3.29
N ILE A 122 -6.17 5.33 4.55
CA ILE A 122 -4.80 5.26 5.08
C ILE A 122 -4.80 4.43 6.36
N GLY A 123 -4.19 3.24 6.31
CA GLY A 123 -3.98 2.37 7.46
C GLY A 123 -2.74 2.79 8.26
N THR A 124 -2.97 3.16 9.53
CA THR A 124 -1.98 3.65 10.49
C THR A 124 -1.70 2.63 11.61
N GLY A 125 -2.11 1.38 11.43
CA GLY A 125 -1.86 0.32 12.40
C GLY A 125 -2.56 -0.99 12.05
N PRO A 126 -2.45 -2.01 12.92
CA PRO A 126 -3.08 -3.31 12.72
C PRO A 126 -4.55 -3.37 13.16
N GLY A 127 -5.03 -2.42 13.95
CA GLY A 127 -6.39 -2.36 14.47
C GLY A 127 -7.39 -1.90 13.41
N VAL A 128 -8.65 -2.30 13.58
CA VAL A 128 -9.76 -1.90 12.67
C VAL A 128 -10.01 -0.39 12.74
N SER A 129 -9.75 0.22 13.90
CA SER A 129 -9.85 1.67 14.11
C SER A 129 -8.61 2.43 13.67
N ASP A 130 -7.50 1.76 13.33
CA ASP A 130 -6.24 2.40 12.93
C ASP A 130 -6.29 2.76 11.44
N ILE A 131 -7.28 3.58 11.09
CA ILE A 131 -7.57 3.97 9.71
C ILE A 131 -8.01 5.44 9.67
N ILE A 132 -7.49 6.16 8.69
CA ILE A 132 -7.96 7.48 8.29
C ILE A 132 -8.79 7.29 7.03
N ASP A 133 -10.06 7.71 7.10
CA ASP A 133 -11.00 7.67 5.98
C ASP A 133 -11.18 9.10 5.44
N LEU A 134 -10.81 9.31 4.17
CA LEU A 134 -10.88 10.59 3.47
C LEU A 134 -11.93 10.59 2.36
N ARG A 135 -12.79 9.56 2.32
CA ARG A 135 -13.92 9.51 1.39
C ARG A 135 -15.02 10.45 1.87
N GLU A 136 -15.66 11.14 0.92
CA GLU A 136 -16.85 11.96 1.19
C GLU A 136 -18.09 11.13 1.52
#